data_AF-A0A9W6PSB1-F1
#
_entry.id   AF-A0A9W6PSB1-F1
#
_cell.length_a   1.000
_cell.length_b   1.000
_cell.length_c   1.000
_cell.angle_alpha   90.00
_cell.angle_beta   90.00
_cell.angle_gamma   90.00
#
_symmetry.space_group_name_H-M   'P 1'
#
loop_
_entity.id
_entity.type
_entity.pdbx_description
1 polymer ?
#
loop_
_entity_poly.entity_id
_entity_poly.type
_entity_poly.pdbx_seq_one_letter_code
_entity_poly.pdbx_strand_id
1 'polypeptide(L)'
;MSAVKKVRGGVSVRLEAEEAALVRALMEQLLELLGQDAPGPGDELAAVGISDRTAPPDDPVLARLFPDAYQEDERAAGEFRRYTEMGLRDGKREAARTVLKTLERGREAVLDEEEAQIWLRALNDVRLALGTRLDITEEWYEEAAELDPRDPRAPMFAAYDWLTMLQESLVRAVW
;
A
#
# COMPACT_ATOMS: atom_id res chain seq x y z
N MET A 1 16.83 -7.38 12.92
CA MET A 1 15.99 -7.94 11.83
C MET A 1 14.58 -8.05 12.36
N SER A 2 13.61 -7.57 11.59
CA SER A 2 12.19 -7.68 11.92
C SER A 2 11.79 -9.09 12.35
N ALA A 3 10.96 -9.20 13.39
CA ALA A 3 10.45 -10.47 13.89
C ALA A 3 8.93 -10.44 13.95
N VAL A 4 8.28 -11.36 13.24
CA VAL A 4 6.83 -11.55 13.26
C VAL A 4 6.51 -12.85 13.99
N LYS A 5 5.63 -12.79 14.99
CA LYS A 5 5.28 -13.94 15.84
C LYS A 5 3.79 -14.01 16.11
N LYS A 6 3.20 -15.20 15.98
CA LYS A 6 1.85 -15.46 16.45
C LYS A 6 1.79 -15.29 17.98
N VAL A 7 0.79 -14.58 18.47
CA VAL A 7 0.51 -14.38 19.90
C VAL A 7 -0.93 -14.78 20.20
N ARG A 8 -1.32 -14.78 21.48
CA ARG A 8 -2.69 -15.08 21.86
C ARG A 8 -3.61 -13.96 21.33
N GLY A 9 -4.50 -14.30 20.39
CA GLY A 9 -5.48 -13.37 19.81
C GLY A 9 -4.99 -12.55 18.62
N GLY A 10 -3.82 -12.87 18.04
CA GLY A 10 -3.33 -12.18 16.85
C GLY A 10 -1.83 -12.37 16.60
N VAL A 11 -1.13 -11.31 16.19
CA VAL A 11 0.29 -11.32 15.78
C VAL A 11 1.05 -10.14 16.38
N SER A 12 2.27 -10.38 16.86
CA SER A 12 3.23 -9.31 17.21
C SER A 12 4.23 -9.12 16.06
N VAL A 13 4.34 -7.89 15.58
CA VAL A 13 5.32 -7.44 14.60
C VAL A 13 6.31 -6.53 15.32
N ARG A 14 7.56 -6.98 15.45
CA ARG A 14 8.66 -6.18 16.02
C ARG A 14 9.63 -5.78 14.92
N LEU A 15 9.89 -4.49 14.80
CA LEU A 15 10.76 -3.88 13.81
C LEU A 15 12.01 -3.28 14.48
N GLU A 16 13.09 -3.12 13.72
CA GLU A 16 14.18 -2.23 14.08
C GLU A 16 13.78 -0.75 13.92
N ALA A 17 14.62 0.17 14.39
CA ALA A 17 14.28 1.60 14.35
C ALA A 17 14.16 2.12 12.91
N GLU A 18 15.09 1.69 12.05
CA GLU A 18 15.15 2.03 10.64
C GLU A 18 14.00 1.41 9.86
N GLU A 19 13.67 0.14 10.16
CA GLU A 19 12.53 -0.58 9.57
C GLU A 19 11.20 0.09 9.93
N ALA A 20 11.01 0.47 11.20
CA ALA A 20 9.81 1.18 11.63
C ALA A 20 9.70 2.58 11.00
N ALA A 21 10.82 3.29 10.89
CA ALA A 21 10.87 4.59 10.22
C ALA A 21 10.55 4.46 8.71
N LEU A 22 11.09 3.43 8.04
CA LEU A 22 10.81 3.14 6.64
C LEU A 22 9.32 2.86 6.41
N VAL A 23 8.70 1.99 7.23
CA VAL A 23 7.27 1.70 7.10
C VAL A 23 6.42 2.96 7.30
N ARG A 24 6.75 3.80 8.30
CA ARG A 24 6.02 5.06 8.49
C ARG A 24 6.13 5.98 7.28
N ALA A 25 7.36 6.21 6.80
CA ALA A 25 7.60 7.07 5.65
C ALA A 25 6.84 6.59 4.41
N LEU A 26 6.84 5.28 4.15
CA LEU A 26 6.12 4.69 3.02
C LEU A 26 4.59 4.80 3.15
N MET A 27 4.06 4.66 4.37
CA MET A 27 2.63 4.83 4.63
C MET A 27 2.21 6.30 4.49
N GLU A 28 3.05 7.24 4.93
CA GLU A 28 2.84 8.68 4.74
C GLU A 28 2.88 9.06 3.25
N GLN A 29 3.86 8.54 2.50
CA GLN A 29 3.93 8.72 1.05
C GLN A 29 2.73 8.12 0.32
N LEU A 30 2.21 6.97 0.78
CA LEU A 30 0.99 6.39 0.24
C LEU A 30 -0.22 7.29 0.52
N LEU A 31 -0.35 7.84 1.72
CA LEU A 31 -1.42 8.78 2.06
C LEU A 31 -1.35 10.06 1.22
N GLU A 32 -0.16 10.61 1.01
CA GLU A 32 0.06 11.77 0.14
C GLU A 32 -0.37 11.47 -1.31
N LEU A 33 0.05 10.31 -1.84
CA LEU A 33 -0.32 9.86 -3.18
C LEU A 33 -1.84 9.66 -3.35
N LEU A 34 -2.51 9.13 -2.32
CA LEU A 34 -3.95 8.91 -2.33
C LEU A 34 -4.75 10.23 -2.24
N GLY A 35 -4.13 11.33 -1.80
CA GLY A 35 -4.77 12.63 -1.63
C GLY A 35 -5.78 12.65 -0.47
N GLN A 36 -6.49 13.78 -0.31
CA GLN A 36 -7.45 13.96 0.79
C GLN A 36 -8.80 13.27 0.55
N ASP A 37 -9.49 12.98 1.66
CA ASP A 37 -10.83 12.37 1.71
C ASP A 37 -11.94 13.34 1.26
N ALA A 38 -11.70 14.65 1.32
CA ALA A 38 -12.75 15.64 1.21
C ALA A 38 -13.17 15.91 -0.24
N PRO A 39 -14.48 15.81 -0.56
CA PRO A 39 -15.07 16.46 -1.72
C PRO A 39 -14.62 17.92 -1.77
N GLY A 40 -14.20 18.41 -2.94
CA GLY A 40 -14.01 19.84 -3.13
C GLY A 40 -15.33 20.59 -2.83
N PRO A 41 -15.28 21.83 -2.32
CA PRO A 41 -16.51 22.61 -2.13
C PRO A 41 -17.26 22.73 -3.47
N GLY A 42 -18.41 22.05 -3.57
CA GLY A 42 -19.24 21.95 -4.78
C GLY A 42 -19.54 20.54 -5.28
N ASP A 43 -18.94 19.50 -4.69
CA ASP A 43 -19.10 18.12 -5.14
C ASP A 43 -20.16 17.36 -4.30
N GLU A 44 -21.45 17.67 -4.59
CA GLU A 44 -22.62 17.05 -3.94
C GLU A 44 -22.70 15.54 -4.20
N LEU A 45 -22.15 15.06 -5.32
CA LEU A 45 -22.11 13.64 -5.69
C LEU A 45 -21.07 12.87 -4.87
N ALA A 46 -19.89 13.45 -4.63
CA ALA A 46 -18.90 12.82 -3.77
C ALA A 46 -19.38 12.69 -2.32
N ALA A 47 -20.27 13.56 -1.85
CA ALA A 47 -20.89 13.42 -0.52
C ALA A 47 -21.72 12.14 -0.36
N VAL A 48 -22.18 11.53 -1.47
CA VAL A 48 -22.87 10.23 -1.49
C VAL A 48 -21.99 9.11 -2.06
N GLY A 49 -20.68 9.33 -2.19
CA GLY A 49 -19.70 8.34 -2.64
C GLY A 49 -19.62 8.16 -4.16
N ILE A 50 -20.18 9.10 -4.94
CA ILE A 50 -20.16 9.09 -6.40
C ILE A 50 -19.05 10.01 -6.89
N SER A 51 -18.10 9.48 -7.65
CA SER A 51 -17.00 10.24 -8.23
C SER A 51 -17.27 10.68 -9.67
N ASP A 52 -16.81 11.89 -10.02
CA ASP A 52 -16.75 12.32 -11.42
C ASP A 52 -15.62 11.64 -12.23
N ARG A 53 -14.79 10.80 -11.59
CA ARG A 53 -13.70 10.06 -12.24
C ARG A 53 -14.26 8.90 -13.06
N THR A 54 -14.21 9.02 -14.37
CA THR A 54 -14.58 7.95 -15.32
C THR A 54 -13.39 7.40 -16.11
N ALA A 55 -12.25 8.10 -16.09
CA ALA A 55 -11.00 7.64 -16.71
C ALA A 55 -10.03 7.11 -15.65
N PRO A 56 -9.13 6.17 -16.02
CA PRO A 56 -8.06 5.74 -15.13
C PRO A 56 -7.12 6.90 -14.76
N PRO A 57 -6.48 6.86 -13.57
CA PRO A 57 -5.48 7.86 -13.18
C PRO A 57 -4.28 7.90 -14.14
N ASP A 58 -3.76 9.10 -14.42
CA ASP A 58 -2.53 9.28 -15.24
C ASP A 58 -1.27 8.76 -14.52
N ASP A 59 -1.25 8.82 -13.18
CA ASP A 59 -0.15 8.28 -12.40
C ASP A 59 -0.19 6.74 -12.46
N PRO A 60 0.91 6.08 -12.89
CA PRO A 60 0.92 4.63 -13.09
C PRO A 60 0.74 3.84 -11.79
N VAL A 61 1.18 4.38 -10.64
CA VAL A 61 0.94 3.75 -9.34
C VAL A 61 -0.54 3.80 -9.01
N LEU A 62 -1.19 4.95 -9.17
CA LEU A 62 -2.63 5.06 -8.95
C LEU A 62 -3.42 4.16 -9.91
N ALA A 63 -3.04 4.09 -11.19
CA ALA A 63 -3.64 3.16 -12.14
C ALA A 63 -3.48 1.70 -11.70
N ARG A 64 -2.31 1.34 -11.14
CA ARG A 64 -2.05 -0.02 -10.62
C ARG A 64 -2.83 -0.35 -9.36
N LEU A 65 -3.04 0.64 -8.48
CA LEU A 65 -3.81 0.51 -7.24
C LEU A 65 -5.33 0.52 -7.46
N PHE A 66 -5.79 1.15 -8.55
CA PHE A 66 -7.20 1.28 -8.95
C PHE A 66 -7.41 0.80 -10.41
N PRO A 67 -7.15 -0.49 -10.70
CA PRO A 67 -7.25 -1.02 -12.05
C PRO A 67 -8.70 -1.03 -12.54
N ASP A 68 -8.88 -1.03 -13.85
CA ASP A 68 -10.21 -1.15 -14.44
C ASP A 68 -10.82 -2.53 -14.17
N ALA A 69 -12.08 -2.54 -13.75
CA ALA A 69 -12.83 -3.79 -13.53
C ALA A 69 -13.21 -4.49 -14.85
N TYR A 70 -13.25 -3.75 -15.96
CA TYR A 70 -13.60 -4.23 -17.29
C TYR A 70 -12.56 -3.74 -18.30
N GLN A 71 -11.74 -4.64 -18.84
CA GLN A 71 -10.66 -4.25 -19.76
C GLN A 71 -11.14 -3.94 -21.19
N GLU A 72 -12.28 -4.50 -21.61
CA GLU A 72 -12.80 -4.41 -22.98
C GLU A 72 -14.02 -3.49 -23.10
N ASP A 73 -14.48 -2.87 -22.01
CA ASP A 73 -15.64 -1.98 -21.99
C ASP A 73 -15.33 -0.72 -21.16
N GLU A 74 -14.79 0.29 -21.84
CA GLU A 74 -14.43 1.59 -21.24
C GLU A 74 -15.63 2.27 -20.56
N ARG A 75 -16.84 2.11 -21.10
CA ARG A 75 -18.05 2.71 -20.51
C ARG A 75 -18.39 2.01 -19.19
N ALA A 76 -18.38 0.69 -19.18
CA ALA A 76 -18.63 -0.08 -17.95
C ALA A 76 -17.52 0.15 -16.91
N ALA A 77 -16.26 0.23 -17.33
CA ALA A 77 -15.14 0.57 -16.46
C ALA A 77 -15.31 1.95 -15.81
N GLY A 78 -15.70 2.97 -16.59
CA GLY A 78 -15.94 4.32 -16.09
C GLY A 78 -17.11 4.41 -15.10
N GLU A 79 -18.23 3.72 -15.37
CA GLU A 79 -19.35 3.66 -14.41
C GLU A 79 -18.95 2.92 -13.14
N PHE A 80 -18.23 1.79 -13.25
CA PHE A 80 -17.74 1.06 -12.08
C PHE A 80 -16.82 1.94 -11.21
N ARG A 81 -15.91 2.68 -11.85
CA ARG A 81 -14.99 3.60 -11.18
C ARG A 81 -15.73 4.70 -10.43
N ARG A 82 -16.71 5.32 -11.07
CA ARG A 82 -17.58 6.35 -10.49
C ARG A 82 -18.18 5.91 -9.15
N TYR A 83 -18.63 4.65 -9.04
CA TYR A 83 -19.29 4.16 -7.82
C TYR A 83 -18.36 3.53 -6.78
N THR A 84 -17.13 3.15 -7.14
CA THR A 84 -16.28 2.30 -6.27
C THR A 84 -14.94 2.92 -5.89
N GLU A 85 -14.35 3.77 -6.74
CA GLU A 85 -12.97 4.24 -6.51
C GLU A 85 -12.85 5.05 -5.22
N MET A 86 -13.87 5.84 -4.86
CA MET A 86 -13.87 6.59 -3.60
C MET A 86 -13.77 5.67 -2.39
N GLY A 87 -14.66 4.67 -2.29
CA GLY A 87 -14.62 3.71 -1.19
C GLY A 87 -13.32 2.89 -1.15
N LEU A 88 -12.77 2.55 -2.33
CA LEU A 88 -11.46 1.89 -2.42
C LEU A 88 -10.33 2.79 -1.90
N ARG A 89 -10.31 4.08 -2.27
CA ARG A 89 -9.33 5.06 -1.76
C ARG A 89 -9.44 5.20 -0.25
N ASP A 90 -10.65 5.33 0.27
CA ASP A 90 -10.89 5.49 1.71
C ASP A 90 -10.39 4.26 2.48
N GLY A 91 -10.70 3.05 1.99
CA GLY A 91 -10.20 1.81 2.61
C GLY A 91 -8.68 1.69 2.59
N LYS A 92 -8.01 2.12 1.51
CA LYS A 92 -6.54 2.14 1.46
C LYS A 92 -5.94 3.16 2.42
N ARG A 93 -6.54 4.36 2.55
CA ARG A 93 -6.10 5.38 3.51
C ARG A 93 -6.30 4.93 4.94
N GLU A 94 -7.45 4.33 5.25
CA GLU A 94 -7.72 3.75 6.57
C GLU A 94 -6.67 2.68 6.91
N ALA A 95 -6.34 1.80 5.95
CA ALA A 95 -5.34 0.78 6.16
C ALA A 95 -3.96 1.37 6.47
N ALA A 96 -3.51 2.38 5.71
CA ALA A 96 -2.25 3.08 5.97
C ALA A 96 -2.25 3.78 7.35
N ARG A 97 -3.36 4.45 7.72
CA ARG A 97 -3.51 5.10 9.04
C ARG A 97 -3.48 4.09 10.18
N THR A 98 -4.05 2.91 10.01
CA THR A 98 -3.99 1.83 11.00
C THR A 98 -2.57 1.33 11.21
N VAL A 99 -1.77 1.16 10.13
CA VAL A 99 -0.34 0.83 10.27
C VAL A 99 0.41 1.92 11.04
N LEU A 100 0.20 3.19 10.71
CA LEU A 100 0.83 4.30 11.41
C LEU A 100 0.47 4.32 12.90
N LYS A 101 -0.83 4.21 13.21
CA LYS A 101 -1.38 4.21 14.58
C LYS A 101 -0.86 3.04 15.41
N THR A 102 -0.86 1.82 14.84
CA THR A 102 -0.36 0.63 15.55
C THR A 102 1.13 0.73 15.84
N LEU A 103 1.89 1.42 14.98
CA LEU A 103 3.30 1.72 15.22
C LEU A 103 3.54 2.89 16.18
N GLU A 104 2.65 3.88 16.37
CA GLU A 104 2.86 5.05 17.27
C GLU A 104 3.41 4.67 18.67
N ARG A 105 3.10 3.47 19.15
CA ARG A 105 3.57 2.91 20.43
C ARG A 105 5.05 2.52 20.45
N GLY A 106 5.76 2.62 19.33
CA GLY A 106 7.21 2.41 19.23
C GLY A 106 7.61 1.59 18.01
N ARG A 107 8.29 0.46 18.27
CA ARG A 107 8.80 -0.46 17.24
C ARG A 107 8.12 -1.84 17.27
N GLU A 108 7.15 -2.02 18.15
CA GLU A 108 6.39 -3.27 18.26
C GLU A 108 4.90 -2.96 18.12
N ALA A 109 4.26 -3.61 17.16
CA ALA A 109 2.82 -3.57 16.95
C ALA A 109 2.24 -4.94 17.32
N VAL A 110 1.34 -4.96 18.30
CA VAL A 110 0.54 -6.14 18.65
C VAL A 110 -0.80 -5.96 17.97
N LEU A 111 -1.05 -6.80 16.97
CA LEU A 111 -2.18 -6.72 16.07
C LEU A 111 -3.17 -7.83 16.42
N ASP A 112 -4.46 -7.53 16.45
CA ASP A 112 -5.48 -8.57 16.37
C ASP A 112 -5.59 -9.14 14.94
N GLU A 113 -6.52 -10.07 14.73
CA GLU A 113 -6.72 -10.72 13.43
C GLU A 113 -7.15 -9.71 12.34
N GLU A 114 -7.95 -8.71 12.69
CA GLU A 114 -8.44 -7.70 11.75
C GLU A 114 -7.33 -6.72 11.37
N GLU A 115 -6.61 -6.20 12.36
CA GLU A 115 -5.45 -5.33 12.17
C GLU A 115 -4.34 -6.02 11.37
N ALA A 116 -4.12 -7.33 11.58
CA ALA A 116 -3.16 -8.09 10.78
C ALA A 116 -3.55 -8.17 9.29
N GLN A 117 -4.84 -8.35 8.98
CA GLN A 117 -5.34 -8.30 7.60
C GLN A 117 -5.22 -6.89 7.00
N ILE A 118 -5.47 -5.85 7.80
CA ILE A 118 -5.29 -4.46 7.39
C ILE A 118 -3.81 -4.19 7.04
N TRP A 119 -2.88 -4.64 7.89
CA TRP A 119 -1.44 -4.55 7.64
C TRP A 119 -1.04 -5.25 6.34
N LEU A 120 -1.53 -6.46 6.08
CA LEU A 120 -1.25 -7.19 4.83
C LEU A 120 -1.70 -6.41 3.60
N ARG A 121 -2.89 -5.79 3.64
CA ARG A 121 -3.39 -4.95 2.54
C ARG A 121 -2.51 -3.70 2.33
N ALA A 122 -2.18 -2.99 3.41
CA ALA A 122 -1.38 -1.77 3.34
C ALA A 122 0.05 -2.04 2.85
N LEU A 123 0.71 -3.10 3.36
CA LEU A 123 2.04 -3.51 2.89
C LEU A 123 2.01 -3.89 1.40
N ASN A 124 0.96 -4.60 0.96
CA ASN A 124 0.80 -4.94 -0.43
C ASN A 124 0.62 -3.69 -1.32
N ASP A 125 -0.14 -2.69 -0.88
CA ASP A 125 -0.33 -1.44 -1.62
C ASP A 125 0.99 -0.66 -1.79
N VAL A 126 1.80 -0.56 -0.73
CA VAL A 126 3.13 0.03 -0.82
C VAL A 126 4.05 -0.78 -1.73
N ARG A 127 4.01 -2.11 -1.64
CA ARG A 127 4.81 -2.99 -2.51
C ARG A 127 4.42 -2.85 -3.97
N LEU A 128 3.12 -2.74 -4.28
CA LEU A 128 2.63 -2.46 -5.63
C LEU A 128 3.08 -1.08 -6.12
N ALA A 129 3.07 -0.07 -5.25
CA ALA A 129 3.53 1.27 -5.58
C ALA A 129 5.02 1.31 -5.91
N LEU A 130 5.86 0.71 -5.07
CA LEU A 130 7.29 0.58 -5.34
C LEU A 130 7.55 -0.25 -6.59
N GLY A 131 6.88 -1.39 -6.72
CA GLY A 131 7.06 -2.29 -7.86
C GLY A 131 6.71 -1.63 -9.19
N THR A 132 5.68 -0.78 -9.20
CA THR A 132 5.30 -0.02 -10.41
C THR A 132 6.32 1.06 -10.75
N ARG A 133 6.86 1.78 -9.75
CA ARG A 133 7.89 2.81 -9.99
C ARG A 133 9.23 2.23 -10.43
N LEU A 134 9.54 1.03 -9.95
CA LEU A 134 10.76 0.29 -10.29
C LEU A 134 10.62 -0.54 -11.57
N ASP A 135 9.42 -0.63 -12.14
CA ASP A 135 9.10 -1.52 -13.26
C ASP A 135 9.54 -2.98 -12.98
N ILE A 136 9.17 -3.50 -11.80
CA ILE A 136 9.56 -4.85 -11.36
C ILE A 136 9.04 -5.91 -12.33
N THR A 137 9.98 -6.61 -12.97
CA THR A 137 9.75 -7.80 -13.82
C THR A 137 10.13 -9.07 -13.07
N GLU A 138 10.07 -10.24 -13.72
CA GLU A 138 10.55 -11.49 -13.12
C GLU A 138 12.07 -11.49 -12.90
N GLU A 139 12.83 -10.70 -13.66
CA GLU A 139 14.30 -10.67 -13.67
C GLU A 139 14.88 -9.56 -12.78
N TRP A 140 14.03 -8.87 -11.99
CA TRP A 140 14.41 -7.70 -11.21
C TRP A 140 15.58 -7.93 -10.24
N TYR A 141 15.80 -9.17 -9.80
CA TYR A 141 16.91 -9.53 -8.91
C TYR A 141 18.27 -9.44 -9.62
N GLU A 142 18.33 -9.74 -10.91
CA GLU A 142 19.55 -9.62 -11.72
C GLU A 142 19.87 -8.13 -11.93
N GLU A 143 18.87 -7.34 -12.28
CA GLU A 143 19.01 -5.88 -12.41
C GLU A 143 19.48 -5.24 -11.10
N ALA A 144 18.87 -5.62 -9.97
CA ALA A 144 19.27 -5.11 -8.66
C ALA A 144 20.69 -5.51 -8.25
N ALA A 145 21.16 -6.69 -8.68
CA ALA A 145 22.51 -7.18 -8.38
C ALA A 145 23.60 -6.45 -9.19
N GLU A 146 23.27 -6.01 -10.41
CA GLU A 146 24.18 -5.27 -11.30
C GLU A 146 24.18 -3.76 -11.07
N LEU A 147 23.28 -3.25 -10.22
CA LEU A 147 23.09 -1.84 -9.96
C LEU A 147 24.33 -1.20 -9.29
N ASP A 148 24.74 -0.01 -9.75
CA ASP A 148 25.76 0.78 -9.04
C ASP A 148 25.22 1.09 -7.63
N PRO A 149 25.99 0.89 -6.54
CA PRO A 149 25.55 1.21 -5.18
C PRO A 149 25.12 2.67 -4.97
N ARG A 150 25.47 3.58 -5.88
CA ARG A 150 25.08 4.99 -5.89
C ARG A 150 23.86 5.29 -6.76
N ASP A 151 23.31 4.29 -7.44
CA ASP A 151 22.06 4.45 -8.20
C ASP A 151 20.92 4.78 -7.21
N PRO A 152 20.13 5.84 -7.47
CA PRO A 152 19.04 6.26 -6.59
C PRO A 152 17.95 5.19 -6.39
N ARG A 153 17.87 4.18 -7.27
CA ARG A 153 16.92 3.07 -7.17
C ARG A 153 17.38 1.97 -6.21
N ALA A 154 18.67 1.89 -5.88
CA ALA A 154 19.21 0.89 -4.94
C ALA A 154 18.42 0.80 -3.62
N PRO A 155 18.15 1.91 -2.89
CA PRO A 155 17.35 1.85 -1.67
C PRO A 155 15.89 1.45 -1.92
N MET A 156 15.33 1.75 -3.08
CA MET A 156 13.96 1.38 -3.42
C MET A 156 13.84 -0.13 -3.67
N PHE A 157 14.79 -0.74 -4.38
CA PHE A 157 14.86 -2.20 -4.55
C PHE A 157 15.03 -2.90 -3.20
N ALA A 158 15.93 -2.41 -2.34
CA ALA A 158 16.12 -2.96 -1.00
C ALA A 158 14.84 -2.86 -0.14
N ALA A 159 14.13 -1.73 -0.22
CA ALA A 159 12.85 -1.57 0.47
C ALA A 159 11.77 -2.53 -0.09
N TYR A 160 11.69 -2.69 -1.41
CA TYR A 160 10.75 -3.62 -2.06
C TYR A 160 10.98 -5.07 -1.62
N ASP A 161 12.24 -5.52 -1.63
CA ASP A 161 12.62 -6.86 -1.21
C ASP A 161 12.31 -7.08 0.28
N TRP A 162 12.73 -6.14 1.13
CA TRP A 162 12.47 -6.22 2.57
C TRP A 162 10.97 -6.25 2.91
N LEU A 163 10.15 -5.43 2.25
CA LEU A 163 8.69 -5.46 2.41
C LEU A 163 8.10 -6.80 1.98
N THR A 164 8.65 -7.41 0.93
CA THR A 164 8.23 -8.74 0.47
C THR A 164 8.46 -9.78 1.55
N MET A 165 9.65 -9.77 2.17
CA MET A 165 9.99 -10.67 3.29
C MET A 165 9.16 -10.41 4.55
N LEU A 166 8.89 -9.14 4.86
CA LEU A 166 8.01 -8.76 5.99
C LEU A 166 6.58 -9.24 5.77
N GLN A 167 6.02 -9.04 4.57
CA GLN A 167 4.68 -9.48 4.21
C GLN A 167 4.60 -11.01 4.25
N GLU A 168 5.59 -11.73 3.72
CA GLU A 168 5.64 -13.21 3.82
C GLU A 168 5.63 -13.67 5.28
N SER A 169 6.44 -13.05 6.13
CA SER A 169 6.51 -13.37 7.57
C SER A 169 5.17 -13.13 8.27
N LEU A 170 4.43 -12.08 7.89
CA LEU A 170 3.10 -11.79 8.41
C LEU A 170 2.06 -12.80 7.91
N VAL A 171 2.08 -13.17 6.63
CA VAL A 171 1.21 -14.22 6.08
C VAL A 171 1.39 -15.53 6.84
N ARG A 172 2.65 -15.98 7.04
CA ARG A 172 2.98 -17.21 7.78
C ARG A 172 2.58 -17.19 9.26
N ALA A 173 2.41 -16.01 9.85
CA ALA A 173 1.99 -15.89 11.24
C ALA A 173 0.46 -15.92 11.41
N VAL A 174 -0.26 -15.42 10.39
CA VAL A 174 -1.72 -15.36 10.36
C VAL A 174 -2.33 -16.70 9.91
N TRP A 175 -1.70 -17.36 8.94
CA TRP A 175 -2.14 -18.65 8.37
C TRP A 175 -1.25 -19.80 8.82
#